data_AF-A0A8T9C1R5-F1
#
_entry.id   AF-A0A8T9C1R5-F1
#
_cell.length_a   1.000
_cell.length_b   1.000
_cell.length_c   1.000
_cell.angle_alpha   90.00
_cell.angle_beta   90.00
_cell.angle_gamma   90.00
#
_symmetry.space_group_name_H-M   'P 1'
#
loop_
_entity.id
_entity.type
_entity.pdbx_description
1 polymer ?
#
loop_
_entity_poly.entity_id
_entity_poly.type
_entity_poly.pdbx_seq_one_letter_code
_entity_poly.pdbx_strand_id
1 'polypeptide(L)'
;MALTERDIIQLRGTLQEAVVKCSERCLYQSAKWAAELLTSIPPTDDASEPEDSQMTEVPSDGLPSIVVTGNPDPEEAALEAKEINQYLLAKSFFDCREFDRCAAVFLPDTILSGVLSASSSNAPQNAATPKGKGKARAPTARSTGRVAPAVPKLSQKSIFLALYAKYMSGEKKKDEDSEMVMGPHDGGNTINKQLVVISRFLETWFNERTTEAGEVVGSQGWLEYLYGLVLAKDKNEEEAMRWLIRSTHLYPMNWGCWLEMTSLISRTED
;
A
#
# COMPACT_ATOMS: atom_id res chain seq x y z
N MET A 1 -29.03 20.33 5.47
CA MET A 1 -29.86 19.11 5.28
C MET A 1 -29.53 18.20 6.44
N ALA A 2 -30.50 17.87 7.30
CA ALA A 2 -30.23 16.94 8.40
C ALA A 2 -30.10 15.52 7.81
N LEU A 3 -29.11 14.76 8.24
CA LEU A 3 -28.95 13.35 7.85
C LEU A 3 -30.16 12.56 8.33
N THR A 4 -30.72 11.68 7.50
CA THR A 4 -31.78 10.78 7.96
C THR A 4 -31.19 9.72 8.88
N GLU A 5 -32.01 9.13 9.75
CA GLU A 5 -31.58 8.05 10.66
C GLU A 5 -30.95 6.87 9.91
N ARG A 6 -31.47 6.55 8.71
CA ARG A 6 -30.89 5.53 7.82
C ARG A 6 -29.50 5.92 7.32
N ASP A 7 -29.31 7.19 6.97
CA ASP A 7 -28.00 7.71 6.54
C ASP A 7 -26.99 7.64 7.69
N ILE A 8 -27.43 7.88 8.93
CA ILE A 8 -26.58 7.78 10.12
C ILE A 8 -26.14 6.32 10.35
N ILE A 9 -27.07 5.36 10.26
CA ILE A 9 -26.74 3.93 10.41
C ILE A 9 -25.76 3.49 9.31
N GLN A 10 -26.01 3.87 8.06
CA GLN A 10 -25.12 3.57 6.94
C GLN A 10 -23.74 4.19 7.15
N LEU A 11 -23.68 5.47 7.53
CA LEU A 11 -22.43 6.18 7.81
C LEU A 11 -21.64 5.50 8.94
N ARG A 12 -22.31 5.07 10.01
CA ARG A 12 -21.66 4.31 11.10
C ARG A 12 -21.06 3.00 10.60
N GLY A 13 -21.81 2.22 9.81
CA GLY A 13 -21.30 0.98 9.21
C GLY A 13 -20.09 1.23 8.31
N THR A 14 -20.16 2.25 7.45
CA THR A 14 -19.05 2.62 6.56
C THR A 14 -17.81 3.08 7.34
N LEU A 15 -17.98 3.86 8.41
CA LEU A 15 -16.86 4.31 9.25
C LEU A 15 -16.24 3.16 10.06
N GLN A 16 -17.05 2.24 10.59
CA GLN A 16 -16.56 1.04 11.28
C GLN A 16 -15.71 0.19 10.34
N GLU A 17 -16.21 -0.09 9.13
CA GLU A 17 -15.46 -0.81 8.11
C GLU A 17 -14.17 -0.06 7.76
N ALA A 18 -14.22 1.27 7.66
CA ALA A 18 -13.05 2.07 7.34
C ALA A 18 -11.96 2.03 8.41
N VAL A 19 -12.33 2.05 9.69
CA VAL A 19 -11.39 1.89 10.80
C VAL A 19 -10.66 0.55 10.68
N VAL A 20 -11.38 -0.54 10.41
CA VAL A 20 -10.76 -1.86 10.28
C VAL A 20 -9.87 -1.93 9.04
N LYS A 21 -10.36 -1.55 7.85
CA LYS A 21 -9.59 -1.61 6.60
C LYS A 21 -8.31 -0.77 6.64
N CYS A 22 -8.36 0.42 7.22
CA CYS A 22 -7.19 1.27 7.43
C CYS A 22 -6.22 0.67 8.45
N SER A 23 -6.72 0.11 9.56
CA SER A 23 -5.90 -0.48 10.63
C SER A 23 -5.18 -1.75 10.16
N GLU A 24 -5.83 -2.58 9.36
CA GLU A 24 -5.22 -3.74 8.75
C GLU A 24 -3.99 -3.35 7.93
N ARG A 25 -4.10 -2.26 7.16
CA ARG A 25 -3.05 -1.72 6.28
C ARG A 25 -2.06 -0.80 7.00
N CYS A 26 -2.14 -0.70 8.33
CA CYS A 26 -1.28 0.14 9.16
C CYS A 26 -1.32 1.64 8.83
N LEU A 27 -2.44 2.11 8.25
CA LEU A 27 -2.71 3.53 8.03
C LEU A 27 -3.36 4.13 9.27
N TYR A 28 -2.60 4.19 10.36
CA TYR A 28 -3.14 4.54 11.68
C TYR A 28 -3.74 5.94 11.76
N GLN A 29 -3.21 6.91 11.02
CA GLN A 29 -3.76 8.27 11.03
C GLN A 29 -5.14 8.35 10.38
N SER A 30 -5.35 7.62 9.26
CA SER A 30 -6.67 7.50 8.63
C SER A 30 -7.65 6.74 9.52
N ALA A 31 -7.19 5.64 10.15
CA ALA A 31 -8.00 4.86 11.08
C ALA A 31 -8.41 5.69 12.31
N LYS A 32 -7.47 6.46 12.87
CA LYS A 32 -7.73 7.38 13.99
C LYS A 32 -8.79 8.41 13.62
N TRP A 33 -8.66 9.08 12.48
CA TRP A 33 -9.63 10.07 12.04
C TRP A 33 -11.03 9.45 11.88
N ALA A 34 -11.13 8.27 11.25
CA ALA A 34 -12.39 7.58 11.08
C ALA A 34 -13.01 7.16 12.43
N ALA A 35 -12.18 6.74 13.39
CA ALA A 35 -12.62 6.39 14.74
C ALA A 35 -13.09 7.62 15.54
N GLU A 36 -12.39 8.75 15.45
CA GLU A 36 -12.80 10.02 16.06
C GLU A 36 -14.12 10.53 15.50
N LEU A 37 -14.32 10.42 14.17
CA LEU A 37 -15.59 10.76 13.55
C LEU A 37 -16.70 9.82 13.99
N LEU A 38 -16.44 8.51 14.06
CA LEU A 38 -17.41 7.51 14.51
C LEU A 38 -17.87 7.73 15.95
N THR A 39 -16.96 8.09 16.87
CA THR A 39 -17.30 8.36 18.28
C THR A 39 -18.06 9.67 18.46
N SER A 40 -17.95 10.60 17.52
CA SER A 40 -18.73 11.85 17.54
C SER A 40 -20.20 11.68 17.14
N ILE A 41 -20.56 10.55 16.52
CA ILE A 41 -21.95 10.24 16.12
C ILE A 41 -22.69 9.69 17.35
N PRO A 42 -23.80 10.34 17.80
CA PRO A 42 -24.58 9.86 18.93
C PRO A 42 -25.00 8.39 18.75
N PRO A 43 -25.00 7.59 19.82
CA PRO A 43 -25.65 6.29 19.78
C PRO A 43 -27.13 6.50 19.47
N THR A 44 -27.70 5.64 18.62
CA THR A 44 -29.14 5.50 18.47
C THR A 44 -29.68 5.01 19.82
N ASP A 45 -30.67 5.71 20.38
CA ASP A 45 -31.23 5.57 21.74
C ASP A 45 -31.92 4.21 22.06
N ASP A 46 -31.48 3.10 21.44
CA ASP A 46 -31.97 1.74 21.70
C ASP A 46 -31.12 0.99 22.75
N ALA A 47 -30.38 1.72 23.59
CA ALA A 47 -29.86 1.17 24.84
C ALA A 47 -30.84 1.43 25.99
N SER A 48 -32.12 1.08 25.78
CA SER A 48 -32.93 0.66 26.92
C SER A 48 -32.32 -0.64 27.42
N GLU A 49 -31.44 -0.55 28.42
CA GLU A 49 -30.98 -1.67 29.22
C GLU A 49 -32.17 -2.57 29.54
N PRO A 50 -32.28 -3.81 29.02
CA PRO A 50 -33.15 -4.77 29.64
C PRO A 50 -32.46 -5.17 30.93
N GLU A 51 -32.77 -4.44 32.01
CA GLU A 51 -32.68 -5.03 33.32
C GLU A 51 -33.55 -6.30 33.29
N ASP A 52 -32.85 -7.43 33.44
CA ASP A 52 -33.33 -8.70 33.94
C ASP A 52 -33.39 -9.89 32.95
N SER A 53 -32.53 -10.87 33.27
CA SER A 53 -32.75 -12.31 33.16
C SER A 53 -32.54 -13.08 31.84
N GLN A 54 -31.76 -14.15 32.05
CA GLN A 54 -31.55 -15.37 31.26
C GLN A 54 -30.63 -15.31 30.03
N MET A 55 -29.48 -15.97 30.23
CA MET A 55 -28.63 -16.57 29.20
C MET A 55 -29.47 -17.16 28.07
N THR A 56 -29.63 -16.39 27.01
CA THR A 56 -29.97 -16.89 25.69
C THR A 56 -28.75 -16.52 24.85
N GLU A 57 -27.92 -17.51 24.54
CA GLU A 57 -26.85 -17.35 23.55
C GLU A 57 -27.51 -17.03 22.21
N VAL A 58 -27.76 -15.75 21.97
CA VAL A 58 -28.05 -15.26 20.63
C VAL A 58 -26.75 -15.46 19.85
N PRO A 59 -26.72 -16.26 18.78
CA PRO A 59 -25.56 -16.31 17.91
C PRO A 59 -25.32 -14.87 17.44
N SER A 60 -24.15 -14.32 17.74
CA SER A 60 -23.73 -13.01 17.24
C SER A 60 -23.69 -13.10 15.71
N ASP A 61 -24.82 -12.78 15.09
CA ASP A 61 -24.98 -12.77 13.65
C ASP A 61 -24.24 -11.53 13.14
N GLY A 62 -23.03 -11.75 12.64
CA GLY A 62 -22.44 -10.85 11.64
C GLY A 62 -21.56 -9.70 12.12
N LEU A 63 -20.97 -9.73 13.32
CA LEU A 63 -19.74 -8.93 13.51
C LEU A 63 -18.60 -9.64 12.77
N PRO A 64 -18.06 -9.10 11.66
CA PRO A 64 -16.91 -9.70 11.01
C PRO A 64 -15.80 -9.81 12.06
N SER A 65 -15.08 -10.95 12.04
CA SER A 65 -13.90 -11.13 12.88
C SER A 65 -13.04 -9.87 12.80
N ILE A 66 -12.90 -9.16 13.93
CA ILE A 66 -12.25 -7.84 14.05
C ILE A 66 -10.83 -7.81 13.45
N VAL A 67 -10.25 -8.99 13.22
CA VAL A 67 -8.87 -9.16 12.79
C VAL A 67 -8.69 -9.00 11.27
N VAL A 68 -9.65 -9.49 10.45
CA VAL A 68 -9.55 -9.44 8.97
C VAL A 68 -10.93 -9.35 8.32
N THR A 69 -11.18 -8.24 7.63
CA THR A 69 -12.29 -8.02 6.71
C THR A 69 -12.21 -8.96 5.51
N GLY A 70 -13.35 -9.51 5.10
CA GLY A 70 -13.46 -10.29 3.88
C GLY A 70 -13.38 -9.39 2.65
N ASN A 71 -12.64 -9.85 1.63
CA ASN A 71 -12.54 -9.15 0.36
C ASN A 71 -13.75 -9.48 -0.54
N PRO A 72 -14.39 -8.48 -1.20
CA PRO A 72 -15.49 -8.74 -2.12
C PRO A 72 -15.09 -9.56 -3.36
N ASP A 73 -13.83 -9.54 -3.75
CA ASP A 73 -13.32 -10.32 -4.88
C ASP A 73 -12.94 -11.75 -4.43
N PRO A 74 -13.56 -12.81 -4.98
CA PRO A 74 -13.27 -14.20 -4.60
C PRO A 74 -11.83 -14.63 -4.93
N GLU A 75 -11.20 -14.08 -5.98
CA GLU A 75 -9.82 -14.45 -6.33
C GLU A 75 -8.84 -13.88 -5.29
N GLU A 76 -9.00 -12.61 -4.92
CA GLU A 76 -8.19 -11.97 -3.89
C GLU A 76 -8.46 -12.58 -2.50
N ALA A 77 -9.70 -12.90 -2.16
CA ALA A 77 -10.03 -13.59 -0.91
C ALA A 77 -9.32 -14.95 -0.78
N ALA A 78 -9.19 -15.69 -1.89
CA ALA A 78 -8.47 -16.96 -1.91
C ALA A 78 -6.95 -16.79 -1.75
N LEU A 79 -6.38 -15.69 -2.25
CA LEU A 79 -4.97 -15.34 -2.03
C LEU A 79 -4.74 -14.90 -0.57
N GLU A 80 -5.59 -14.02 -0.04
CA GLU A 80 -5.54 -13.57 1.35
C GLU A 80 -5.65 -14.75 2.32
N ALA A 81 -6.53 -15.72 2.06
CA ALA A 81 -6.66 -16.91 2.89
C ALA A 81 -5.39 -17.79 2.91
N LYS A 82 -4.65 -17.84 1.80
CA LYS A 82 -3.36 -18.57 1.75
C LYS A 82 -2.25 -17.80 2.47
N GLU A 83 -2.29 -16.49 2.40
CA GLU A 83 -1.26 -15.59 2.93
C GLU A 83 -1.51 -15.14 4.37
N ILE A 84 -2.68 -15.45 4.94
CA ILE A 84 -3.14 -14.94 6.25
C ILE A 84 -2.10 -15.08 7.37
N ASN A 85 -1.43 -16.22 7.47
CA ASN A 85 -0.43 -16.46 8.52
C ASN A 85 0.81 -15.60 8.33
N GLN A 86 1.25 -15.42 7.08
CA GLN A 86 2.39 -14.56 6.75
C GLN A 86 2.02 -13.09 6.91
N TYR A 87 0.77 -12.73 6.60
CA TYR A 87 0.25 -11.39 6.78
C TYR A 87 0.23 -10.99 8.26
N LEU A 88 -0.27 -11.86 9.13
CA LEU A 88 -0.27 -11.63 10.58
C LEU A 88 1.15 -11.48 11.13
N LEU A 89 2.09 -12.30 10.65
CA LEU A 89 3.51 -12.16 10.99
C LEU A 89 4.07 -10.80 10.52
N ALA A 90 3.88 -10.44 9.25
CA ALA A 90 4.35 -9.18 8.69
C ALA A 90 3.76 -7.97 9.44
N LYS A 91 2.46 -8.02 9.76
CA LYS A 91 1.78 -6.99 10.55
C LYS A 91 2.40 -6.87 11.95
N SER A 92 2.71 -7.99 12.61
CA SER A 92 3.38 -7.95 13.92
C SER A 92 4.76 -7.29 13.86
N PHE A 93 5.54 -7.53 12.79
CA PHE A 93 6.80 -6.81 12.57
C PHE A 93 6.58 -5.32 12.31
N PHE A 94 5.54 -4.96 11.55
CA PHE A 94 5.19 -3.56 11.30
C PHE A 94 4.83 -2.84 12.61
N ASP A 95 3.97 -3.44 13.43
CA ASP A 95 3.54 -2.89 14.72
C ASP A 95 4.76 -2.70 15.68
N CYS A 96 5.76 -3.58 15.61
CA CYS A 96 7.04 -3.45 16.34
C CYS A 96 8.04 -2.47 15.70
N ARG A 97 7.68 -1.75 14.64
CA ARG A 97 8.55 -0.82 13.86
C ARG A 97 9.77 -1.50 13.22
N GLU A 98 9.70 -2.80 12.98
CA GLU A 98 10.72 -3.58 12.27
C GLU A 98 10.39 -3.65 10.77
N PHE A 99 10.41 -2.48 10.12
CA PHE A 99 9.89 -2.30 8.77
C PHE A 99 10.61 -3.13 7.70
N ASP A 100 11.94 -3.27 7.79
CA ASP A 100 12.71 -4.08 6.84
C ASP A 100 12.35 -5.58 6.94
N ARG A 101 12.08 -6.08 8.16
CA ARG A 101 11.63 -7.47 8.36
C ARG A 101 10.23 -7.69 7.83
N CYS A 102 9.32 -6.73 8.05
CA CYS A 102 7.97 -6.76 7.49
C CYS A 102 7.99 -6.85 5.96
N ALA A 103 8.75 -5.96 5.29
CA ALA A 103 8.86 -5.97 3.84
C ALA A 103 9.44 -7.28 3.30
N ALA A 104 10.44 -7.85 3.98
CA ALA A 104 11.10 -9.09 3.55
C ALA A 104 10.21 -10.34 3.60
N VAL A 105 9.10 -10.33 4.33
CA VAL A 105 8.15 -11.47 4.37
C VAL A 105 7.56 -11.74 2.97
N PHE A 106 7.21 -10.69 2.24
CA PHE A 106 6.56 -10.80 0.92
C PHE A 106 7.44 -10.33 -0.23
N LEU A 107 8.29 -9.34 0.00
CA LEU A 107 9.14 -8.72 -1.02
C LEU A 107 10.62 -8.69 -0.55
N PRO A 108 11.29 -9.84 -0.47
CA PRO A 108 12.73 -9.87 -0.23
C PRO A 108 13.48 -9.09 -1.32
N ASP A 109 14.61 -8.47 -0.94
CA ASP A 109 15.37 -7.58 -1.83
C ASP A 109 15.87 -8.25 -3.12
N THR A 110 15.95 -9.58 -3.16
CA THR A 110 16.26 -10.37 -4.36
C THR A 110 15.20 -10.24 -5.44
N ILE A 111 13.92 -10.21 -5.06
CA ILE A 111 12.79 -10.06 -5.99
C ILE A 111 12.75 -8.62 -6.52
N LEU A 112 12.94 -7.65 -5.63
CA LEU A 112 12.95 -6.24 -6.01
C LEU A 112 14.14 -5.88 -6.91
N SER A 113 15.31 -6.47 -6.66
CA SER A 113 16.48 -6.34 -7.54
C SER A 113 16.24 -6.96 -8.93
N GLY A 114 15.49 -8.06 -8.99
CA GLY A 114 15.07 -8.69 -10.25
C GLY A 114 14.17 -7.78 -11.10
N VAL A 115 13.19 -7.11 -10.47
CA VAL A 115 12.29 -6.15 -11.14
C VAL A 115 13.07 -4.93 -11.67
N LEU A 116 14.03 -4.42 -10.89
CA LEU A 116 14.90 -3.29 -11.29
C LEU A 116 15.84 -3.64 -12.46
N SER A 117 16.31 -4.89 -12.54
CA SER A 117 17.24 -5.33 -13.59
C SER A 117 16.58 -5.66 -14.93
N ALA A 118 15.28 -5.96 -14.95
CA ALA A 118 14.60 -6.31 -16.18
C ALA A 118 14.16 -5.08 -16.99
N SER A 119 13.76 -4.00 -16.30
CA SER A 119 13.37 -2.73 -16.92
C SER A 119 14.54 -2.02 -17.62
N SER A 120 15.77 -2.26 -17.18
CA SER A 120 17.00 -1.75 -17.80
C SER A 120 17.43 -2.51 -19.07
N SER A 121 16.74 -3.60 -19.43
CA SER A 121 17.06 -4.41 -20.62
C SER A 121 16.42 -3.91 -21.93
N ASN A 122 15.61 -2.85 -21.89
CA ASN A 122 14.98 -2.24 -23.07
C ASN A 122 15.77 -1.07 -23.70
N ALA A 123 17.03 -0.86 -23.34
CA ALA A 123 17.90 0.06 -24.08
C ALA A 123 18.44 -0.61 -25.36
N PRO A 124 18.31 -0.01 -26.56
CA PRO A 124 18.86 -0.60 -27.77
C PRO A 124 20.39 -0.65 -27.66
N GLN A 125 20.94 -1.86 -27.64
CA GLN A 125 22.37 -2.09 -27.71
C GLN A 125 22.86 -1.68 -29.10
N ASN A 126 23.43 -0.48 -29.21
CA ASN A 126 24.22 -0.10 -30.35
C ASN A 126 25.45 -1.02 -30.43
N ALA A 127 25.51 -1.77 -31.52
CA ALA A 127 26.56 -2.71 -31.83
C ALA A 127 27.93 -2.01 -31.97
N ALA A 128 28.89 -2.40 -31.14
CA ALA A 128 30.31 -2.18 -31.39
C ALA A 128 31.07 -3.48 -31.11
N THR A 129 31.38 -4.23 -32.16
CA THR A 129 32.36 -5.32 -32.13
C THR A 129 33.76 -4.79 -31.82
N PRO A 130 34.59 -5.56 -31.10
CA PRO A 130 35.89 -5.86 -31.67
C PRO A 130 36.25 -7.35 -31.58
N LYS A 131 36.89 -7.81 -32.67
CA LYS A 131 37.55 -9.11 -32.81
C LYS A 131 38.70 -9.26 -31.80
N GLY A 132 38.77 -10.40 -31.12
CA GLY A 132 39.96 -10.83 -30.36
C GLY A 132 39.97 -12.35 -30.14
N LYS A 133 40.91 -13.04 -30.81
CA LYS A 133 41.18 -14.48 -30.71
C LYS A 133 41.63 -14.88 -29.30
N GLY A 134 41.03 -15.92 -28.72
CA GLY A 134 41.54 -16.57 -27.51
C GLY A 134 40.78 -17.86 -27.19
N LYS A 135 41.49 -18.98 -27.14
CA LYS A 135 40.98 -20.36 -27.08
C LYS A 135 40.96 -20.85 -25.63
N ALA A 136 39.79 -21.17 -25.06
CA ALA A 136 39.67 -22.00 -23.85
C ALA A 136 38.28 -22.66 -23.77
N ARG A 137 38.23 -23.88 -23.25
CA ARG A 137 37.11 -24.83 -23.29
C ARG A 137 36.51 -25.03 -21.88
N ALA A 138 35.17 -25.14 -21.85
CA ALA A 138 34.25 -25.69 -20.81
C ALA A 138 33.83 -24.80 -19.62
N PRO A 139 32.68 -25.06 -18.94
CA PRO A 139 31.61 -26.03 -19.24
C PRO A 139 30.23 -25.39 -19.49
N THR A 140 29.32 -26.20 -20.02
CA THR A 140 27.91 -25.91 -20.30
C THR A 140 27.13 -25.58 -19.02
N ALA A 141 26.92 -24.28 -18.77
CA ALA A 141 25.91 -23.82 -17.82
C ALA A 141 24.53 -23.93 -18.49
N ARG A 142 23.64 -24.71 -17.88
CA ARG A 142 22.23 -24.84 -18.29
C ARG A 142 21.61 -23.46 -18.35
N SER A 143 21.13 -23.08 -19.54
CA SER A 143 20.25 -21.93 -19.72
C SER A 143 18.91 -22.24 -19.05
N THR A 144 18.79 -21.97 -17.76
CA THR A 144 17.48 -21.73 -17.15
C THR A 144 16.95 -20.47 -17.80
N GLY A 145 15.90 -20.62 -18.62
CA GLY A 145 15.27 -19.53 -19.35
C GLY A 145 15.02 -18.33 -18.43
N ARG A 146 15.39 -17.14 -18.91
CA ARG A 146 14.96 -15.87 -18.33
C ARG A 146 13.44 -15.82 -18.43
N VAL A 147 12.76 -16.18 -17.35
CA VAL A 147 11.37 -15.79 -17.14
C VAL A 147 11.41 -14.29 -16.87
N ALA A 148 10.61 -13.50 -17.60
CA ALA A 148 10.38 -12.09 -17.30
C ALA A 148 10.06 -11.93 -15.80
N PRO A 149 10.36 -10.81 -15.13
CA PRO A 149 10.00 -10.65 -13.74
C PRO A 149 8.48 -10.45 -13.65
N ALA A 150 7.74 -11.55 -13.68
CA ALA A 150 6.33 -11.50 -13.34
C ALA A 150 6.23 -10.98 -11.91
N VAL A 151 5.43 -9.94 -11.70
CA VAL A 151 5.13 -9.50 -10.34
C VAL A 151 4.60 -10.71 -9.56
N PRO A 152 5.09 -10.99 -8.34
CA PRO A 152 4.64 -12.15 -7.59
C PRO A 152 3.11 -12.13 -7.47
N LYS A 153 2.48 -13.29 -7.69
CA LYS A 153 1.04 -13.47 -7.48
C LYS A 153 0.72 -13.43 -5.98
N LEU A 154 0.72 -12.22 -5.43
CA LEU A 154 0.42 -11.91 -4.05
C LEU A 154 -0.91 -11.16 -3.96
N SER A 155 -1.58 -11.23 -2.80
CA SER A 155 -2.74 -10.37 -2.55
C SER A 155 -2.36 -8.89 -2.59
N GLN A 156 -3.26 -8.04 -3.09
CA GLN A 156 -3.10 -6.58 -3.05
C GLN A 156 -2.83 -6.06 -1.63
N LYS A 157 -3.44 -6.67 -0.62
CA LYS A 157 -3.28 -6.31 0.78
C LYS A 157 -1.85 -6.59 1.28
N SER A 158 -1.30 -7.75 0.95
CA SER A 158 0.07 -8.14 1.27
C SER A 158 1.10 -7.27 0.53
N ILE A 159 0.85 -6.98 -0.75
CA ILE A 159 1.69 -6.07 -1.57
C ILE A 159 1.70 -4.68 -0.95
N PHE A 160 0.53 -4.13 -0.62
CA PHE A 160 0.43 -2.82 0.01
C PHE A 160 1.23 -2.76 1.31
N LEU A 161 1.04 -3.73 2.21
CA LEU A 161 1.74 -3.74 3.50
C LEU A 161 3.26 -3.82 3.32
N ALA A 162 3.75 -4.66 2.41
CA ALA A 162 5.17 -4.81 2.17
C ALA A 162 5.81 -3.56 1.55
N LEU A 163 5.16 -2.94 0.56
CA LEU A 163 5.63 -1.70 -0.06
C LEU A 163 5.55 -0.52 0.91
N TYR A 164 4.49 -0.43 1.71
CA TYR A 164 4.34 0.60 2.73
C TYR A 164 5.39 0.43 3.84
N ALA A 165 5.68 -0.80 4.28
CA ALA A 165 6.80 -1.05 5.20
C ALA A 165 8.14 -0.61 4.60
N LYS A 166 8.38 -0.90 3.32
CA LYS A 166 9.59 -0.46 2.62
C LYS A 166 9.69 1.07 2.50
N TYR A 167 8.57 1.75 2.28
CA TYR A 167 8.48 3.20 2.32
C TYR A 167 8.86 3.73 3.71
N MET A 168 8.23 3.20 4.77
CA MET A 168 8.49 3.59 6.16
C MET A 168 9.93 3.32 6.62
N SER A 169 10.53 2.22 6.17
CA SER A 169 11.95 1.93 6.47
C SER A 169 12.89 2.92 5.79
N GLY A 170 12.53 3.37 4.59
CA GLY A 170 13.23 4.41 3.87
C GLY A 170 13.12 5.80 4.50
N GLU A 171 11.92 6.20 4.95
CA GLU A 171 11.71 7.47 5.67
C GLU A 171 12.46 7.44 7.00
N LYS A 172 12.39 6.34 7.75
CA LYS A 172 13.14 6.19 9.01
C LYS A 172 14.66 6.34 8.81
N LYS A 173 15.23 5.70 7.79
CA LYS A 173 16.67 5.82 7.46
C LYS A 173 17.05 7.23 7.04
N LYS A 174 16.18 7.90 6.28
CA LYS A 174 16.36 9.30 5.91
C LYS A 174 16.39 10.20 7.15
N ASP A 175 15.47 9.99 8.09
CA ASP A 175 15.43 10.75 9.34
C ASP A 175 16.69 10.49 10.19
N GLU A 176 17.09 9.22 10.37
CA GLU A 176 18.34 8.83 11.06
C GLU A 176 19.59 9.44 10.42
N ASP A 177 19.70 9.37 9.10
CA ASP A 177 20.82 9.96 8.34
C ASP A 177 20.82 11.49 8.47
N SER A 178 19.65 12.14 8.54
CA SER A 178 19.55 13.60 8.73
C SER A 178 19.94 14.05 10.14
N GLU A 179 19.65 13.25 11.17
CA GLU A 179 20.06 13.51 12.55
C GLU A 179 21.57 13.30 12.75
N MET A 180 22.19 12.39 12.00
CA MET A 180 23.64 12.14 12.04
C MET A 180 24.47 13.23 11.33
N VAL A 181 23.84 14.16 10.61
CA VAL A 181 24.53 15.29 9.95
C VAL A 181 24.70 16.46 10.93
N MET A 182 25.90 16.55 11.51
CA MET A 182 26.30 17.56 12.51
C MET A 182 26.58 18.96 11.91
N GLY A 183 26.40 19.16 10.59
CA GLY A 183 26.84 20.35 9.85
C GLY A 183 25.68 21.17 9.22
N PRO A 184 25.68 22.52 9.30
CA PRO A 184 24.62 23.38 8.77
C PRO A 184 24.35 23.31 7.25
N HIS A 185 25.24 22.69 6.48
CA HIS A 185 25.23 22.73 5.01
C HIS A 185 24.94 21.39 4.31
N ASP A 186 24.83 20.28 5.05
CA ASP A 186 24.75 18.94 4.44
C ASP A 186 23.41 18.21 4.70
N GLY A 187 22.50 18.82 5.47
CA GLY A 187 21.19 18.23 5.81
C GLY A 187 20.13 18.27 4.70
N GLY A 188 20.44 18.88 3.54
CA GLY A 188 19.46 19.14 2.49
C GLY A 188 19.26 18.05 1.44
N ASN A 189 20.08 16.98 1.44
CA ASN A 189 20.14 16.05 0.30
C ASN A 189 19.87 14.57 0.65
N THR A 190 19.40 14.28 1.86
CA THR A 190 19.05 12.90 2.23
C THR A 190 17.68 12.55 1.63
N ILE A 191 17.70 11.92 0.46
CA ILE A 191 16.50 11.42 -0.21
C ILE A 191 16.34 9.93 0.11
N ASN A 192 15.10 9.50 0.32
CA ASN A 192 14.77 8.11 0.54
C ASN A 192 15.07 7.25 -0.70
N LYS A 193 16.08 6.39 -0.60
CA LYS A 193 16.55 5.50 -1.68
C LYS A 193 15.50 4.46 -2.11
N GLN A 194 14.49 4.19 -1.28
CA GLN A 194 13.47 3.19 -1.55
C GLN A 194 12.34 3.70 -2.46
N LEU A 195 12.17 5.02 -2.61
CA LEU A 195 11.11 5.61 -3.43
C LEU A 195 11.18 5.13 -4.88
N VAL A 196 12.37 5.13 -5.47
CA VAL A 196 12.60 4.68 -6.87
C VAL A 196 12.24 3.20 -7.03
N VAL A 197 12.52 2.37 -6.02
CA VAL A 197 12.21 0.94 -6.06
C VAL A 197 10.71 0.71 -6.03
N ILE A 198 10.02 1.44 -5.15
CA ILE A 198 8.57 1.34 -4.98
C ILE A 198 7.85 1.87 -6.23
N SER A 199 8.26 3.03 -6.77
CA SER A 199 7.68 3.60 -8.00
C SER A 199 7.76 2.62 -9.16
N ARG A 200 8.94 2.06 -9.43
CA ARG A 200 9.13 1.11 -10.54
C ARG A 200 8.34 -0.18 -10.35
N PHE A 201 8.25 -0.68 -9.11
CA PHE A 201 7.45 -1.87 -8.83
C PHE A 201 5.96 -1.60 -9.10
N LEU A 202 5.44 -0.47 -8.62
CA LEU A 202 4.05 -0.06 -8.84
C LEU A 202 3.77 0.20 -10.32
N GLU A 203 4.65 0.88 -11.04
CA GLU A 203 4.54 1.07 -12.49
C GLU A 203 4.47 -0.25 -13.24
N THR A 204 5.33 -1.22 -12.88
CA THR A 204 5.30 -2.55 -13.50
C THR A 204 3.97 -3.26 -13.20
N TRP A 205 3.51 -3.20 -11.94
CA TRP A 205 2.24 -3.79 -11.52
C TRP A 205 1.03 -3.15 -12.22
N PHE A 206 1.02 -1.82 -12.35
CA PHE A 206 -0.04 -1.10 -13.07
C PHE A 206 0.02 -1.40 -14.57
N ASN A 207 1.20 -1.42 -15.20
CA ASN A 207 1.33 -1.72 -16.63
C ASN A 207 0.84 -3.13 -16.99
N GLU A 208 1.03 -4.11 -16.10
CA GLU A 208 0.52 -5.47 -16.29
C GLU A 208 -1.02 -5.56 -16.19
N ARG A 209 -1.66 -4.64 -15.45
CA ARG A 209 -3.09 -4.69 -15.13
C ARG A 209 -3.93 -3.54 -15.72
N THR A 210 -3.30 -2.59 -16.40
CA THR A 210 -3.98 -1.46 -17.03
C THR A 210 -4.57 -1.92 -18.36
N THR A 211 -5.90 -1.86 -18.46
CA THR A 211 -6.59 -2.01 -19.75
C THR A 211 -6.44 -0.75 -20.59
N GLU A 212 -6.68 -0.84 -21.91
CA GLU A 212 -6.61 0.29 -22.86
C GLU A 212 -7.46 1.51 -22.45
N ALA A 213 -8.43 1.33 -21.55
CA ALA A 213 -9.27 2.39 -20.99
C ALA A 213 -8.62 3.14 -19.80
N GLY A 214 -7.40 2.78 -19.39
CA GLY A 214 -6.76 3.34 -18.20
C GLY A 214 -7.32 2.80 -16.88
N GLU A 215 -8.25 1.84 -16.92
CA GLU A 215 -8.80 1.17 -15.74
C GLU A 215 -7.95 -0.03 -15.30
N VAL A 216 -7.57 -0.06 -14.02
CA VAL A 216 -6.85 -1.15 -13.37
C VAL A 216 -7.90 -2.10 -12.81
N VAL A 217 -8.09 -3.22 -13.50
CA VAL A 217 -9.12 -4.20 -13.17
C VAL A 217 -8.82 -4.82 -11.80
N GLY A 218 -9.80 -4.77 -10.90
CA GLY A 218 -9.71 -5.37 -9.56
C GLY A 218 -9.01 -4.52 -8.49
N SER A 219 -8.66 -3.25 -8.79
CA SER A 219 -7.96 -2.42 -7.81
C SER A 219 -8.86 -1.92 -6.68
N GLN A 220 -8.35 -2.00 -5.45
CA GLN A 220 -9.04 -1.54 -4.23
C GLN A 220 -8.77 -0.07 -3.87
N GLY A 221 -7.97 0.66 -4.66
CA GLY A 221 -7.63 2.07 -4.40
C GLY A 221 -6.46 2.30 -3.44
N TRP A 222 -6.00 1.27 -2.72
CA TRP A 222 -4.90 1.40 -1.76
C TRP A 222 -3.52 1.50 -2.44
N LEU A 223 -3.31 0.76 -3.53
CA LEU A 223 -2.06 0.80 -4.27
C LEU A 223 -1.89 2.12 -5.04
N GLU A 224 -2.98 2.66 -5.57
CA GLU A 224 -3.02 4.00 -6.18
C GLU A 224 -2.71 5.08 -5.15
N TYR A 225 -3.24 4.95 -3.93
CA TYR A 225 -2.89 5.86 -2.83
C TYR A 225 -1.39 5.83 -2.53
N LEU A 226 -0.79 4.63 -2.42
CA LEU A 226 0.64 4.50 -2.16
C LEU A 226 1.48 5.06 -3.31
N TYR A 227 1.06 4.86 -4.56
CA TYR A 227 1.73 5.41 -5.72
C TYR A 227 1.67 6.94 -5.75
N GLY A 228 0.49 7.51 -5.51
CA GLY A 228 0.31 8.96 -5.38
C GLY A 228 1.16 9.55 -4.27
N LEU A 229 1.26 8.86 -3.12
CA LEU A 229 2.13 9.26 -2.01
C LEU A 229 3.62 9.28 -2.41
N VAL A 230 4.09 8.24 -3.10
CA VAL A 230 5.49 8.17 -3.56
C VAL A 230 5.80 9.26 -4.59
N LEU A 231 4.90 9.49 -5.54
CA LEU A 231 5.04 10.55 -6.56
C LEU A 231 5.04 11.95 -5.94
N ALA A 232 4.19 12.19 -4.93
CA ALA A 232 4.17 13.44 -4.18
C ALA A 232 5.53 13.72 -3.50
N LYS A 233 6.18 12.67 -2.96
CA LYS A 233 7.53 12.79 -2.39
C LYS A 233 8.62 12.97 -3.45
N ASP A 234 8.41 12.48 -4.67
CA ASP A 234 9.32 12.65 -5.82
C ASP A 234 9.12 14.01 -6.56
N LYS A 235 8.29 14.91 -6.00
CA LYS A 235 7.97 16.25 -6.56
C LYS A 235 7.21 16.22 -7.89
N ASN A 236 6.57 15.10 -8.23
CA ASN A 236 5.70 15.00 -9.40
C ASN A 236 4.23 15.21 -8.97
N GLU A 237 3.87 16.47 -8.72
CA GLU A 237 2.60 16.85 -8.10
C GLU A 237 1.38 16.56 -9.02
N GLU A 238 1.52 16.77 -10.33
CA GLU A 238 0.42 16.55 -11.27
C GLU A 238 0.00 15.08 -11.37
N GLU A 239 0.96 14.18 -11.53
CA GLU A 239 0.67 12.74 -11.61
C GLU A 239 0.20 12.22 -10.25
N ALA A 240 0.82 12.67 -9.16
CA ALA A 240 0.38 12.34 -7.81
C ALA A 240 -1.11 12.70 -7.61
N MET A 241 -1.52 13.90 -7.99
CA MET A 241 -2.92 14.34 -7.89
C MET A 241 -3.87 13.46 -8.70
N ARG A 242 -3.51 13.10 -9.94
CA ARG A 242 -4.34 12.21 -10.79
C ARG A 242 -4.56 10.84 -10.13
N TRP A 243 -3.51 10.25 -9.57
CA TRP A 243 -3.59 8.94 -8.89
C TRP A 243 -4.34 8.99 -7.56
N LEU A 244 -4.18 10.07 -6.78
CA LEU A 244 -4.94 10.28 -5.55
C LEU A 244 -6.43 10.49 -5.83
N ILE A 245 -6.79 11.27 -6.86
CA ILE A 245 -8.18 11.40 -7.31
C ILE A 245 -8.75 10.01 -7.67
N ARG A 246 -8.01 9.20 -8.41
CA ARG A 246 -8.44 7.84 -8.73
C ARG A 246 -8.67 6.97 -7.49
N SER A 247 -7.76 7.05 -6.52
CA SER A 247 -7.88 6.35 -5.24
C SER A 247 -9.13 6.77 -4.46
N THR A 248 -9.44 8.08 -4.40
CA THR A 248 -10.64 8.59 -3.71
C THR A 248 -11.94 8.11 -4.34
N HIS A 249 -11.99 7.95 -5.68
CA HIS A 249 -13.17 7.40 -6.36
C HIS A 249 -13.40 5.92 -6.02
N LEU A 250 -12.33 5.15 -5.81
CA LEU A 250 -12.42 3.74 -5.41
C LEU A 250 -12.73 3.59 -3.92
N TYR A 251 -12.08 4.38 -3.08
CA TYR A 251 -12.24 4.31 -1.64
C TYR A 251 -12.23 5.70 -0.98
N PRO A 252 -13.40 6.33 -0.82
CA PRO A 252 -13.52 7.69 -0.30
C PRO A 252 -13.11 7.84 1.18
N MET A 253 -13.19 6.76 1.96
CA MET A 253 -13.02 6.79 3.42
C MET A 253 -11.55 6.82 3.87
N ASN A 254 -10.59 6.75 2.96
CA ASN A 254 -9.18 6.92 3.31
C ASN A 254 -8.86 8.41 3.45
N TRP A 255 -8.96 8.92 4.68
CA TRP A 255 -8.65 10.32 5.01
C TRP A 255 -7.25 10.75 4.58
N GLY A 256 -6.26 9.86 4.66
CA GLY A 256 -4.88 10.15 4.22
C GLY A 256 -4.79 10.60 2.77
N CYS A 257 -5.65 10.08 1.88
CA CYS A 257 -5.67 10.48 0.48
C CYS A 257 -6.07 11.95 0.33
N TRP A 258 -7.13 12.36 1.03
CA TRP A 258 -7.59 13.76 1.06
C TRP A 258 -6.54 14.69 1.67
N LEU A 259 -5.89 14.26 2.75
CA LEU A 259 -4.85 15.05 3.41
C LEU A 259 -3.67 15.33 2.46
N GLU A 260 -3.20 14.30 1.73
CA GLU A 260 -2.14 14.47 0.73
C GLU A 260 -2.60 15.31 -0.46
N MET A 261 -3.85 15.17 -0.92
CA MET A 261 -4.39 16.08 -1.95
C MET A 261 -4.39 17.53 -1.48
N THR A 262 -4.77 17.79 -0.23
CA THR A 262 -4.75 19.17 0.32
C THR A 262 -3.35 19.74 0.48
N SER A 263 -2.33 18.90 0.69
CA SER A 263 -0.94 19.36 0.78
C SER A 263 -0.37 19.71 -0.61
N LEU A 264 -0.82 18.99 -1.65
CA LEU A 264 -0.46 19.24 -3.06
C LEU A 264 -1.19 20.45 -3.66
N ILE A 265 -2.41 20.73 -3.19
CA ILE A 265 -3.12 21.97 -3.53
C ILE A 265 -2.46 23.11 -2.76
N SER A 266 -1.32 23.58 -3.28
CA SER A 266 -0.82 24.91 -2.95
C SER A 266 -1.92 25.90 -3.31
N ARG A 267 -2.23 26.83 -2.40
CA ARG A 267 -3.16 27.93 -2.67
C ARG A 267 -2.74 28.55 -3.99
N THR A 268 -3.52 28.32 -5.04
CA THR A 268 -3.47 29.15 -6.23
C THR A 268 -3.85 30.55 -5.74
N GLU A 269 -2.85 31.38 -5.48
CA GLU A 269 -3.03 32.82 -5.58
C GLU A 269 -3.44 33.08 -7.02
N ASP A 270 -4.74 33.29 -7.21
CA ASP A 270 -5.35 34.13 -8.25
C ASP A 270 -6.71 34.61 -7.73
#